data_AF-A0A0N1MI33-F1
#
_entry.id   AF-A0A0N1MI33-F1
#
_cell.length_a   1.000
_cell.length_b   1.000
_cell.length_c   1.000
_cell.angle_alpha   90.00
_cell.angle_beta   90.00
_cell.angle_gamma   90.00
#
_symmetry.space_group_name_H-M   'P 1'
#
loop_
_entity.id
_entity.type
_entity.pdbx_description
1 polymer ?
#
loop_
_entity_poly.entity_id
_entity_poly.type
_entity_poly.pdbx_seq_one_letter_code
_entity_poly.pdbx_strand_id
1 'polypeptide(L)'
;MKNIVKGISFVLALSTFGFMNAQHKKHKNVSVSTEKTTEFIPAIRLVNNPDGSCTFEKGQIPTLKHMNTTTFWMSNKTEEWEKNAHPAPRRQYVITLKGNIKFKVTDGSTFMITPGTILLAEDLKGKGHSWDMVHSKEWERLYVPIAEDADDFFIADKASN
;
A
#
# COMPACT_ATOMS: atom_id res chain seq x y z
N MET A 1 -55.37 -28.84 23.66
CA MET A 1 -55.72 -28.60 25.08
C MET A 1 -54.97 -27.38 25.58
N LYS A 2 -55.72 -26.41 26.14
CA LYS A 2 -55.33 -25.28 27.01
C LYS A 2 -54.36 -24.25 26.43
N ASN A 3 -54.47 -22.93 26.64
CA ASN A 3 -55.42 -21.92 27.14
C ASN A 3 -54.70 -20.58 26.75
N ILE A 4 -55.28 -19.39 26.62
CA ILE A 4 -55.76 -18.48 27.68
C ILE A 4 -56.23 -17.21 26.95
N VAL A 5 -57.42 -16.73 27.31
CA VAL A 5 -57.97 -15.41 26.97
C VAL A 5 -57.51 -14.37 27.98
N LYS A 6 -57.30 -13.12 27.54
CA LYS A 6 -57.50 -11.80 28.23
C LYS A 6 -57.00 -10.73 27.24
N GLY A 7 -57.79 -9.89 26.58
CA GLY A 7 -58.77 -8.94 27.10
C GLY A 7 -58.04 -7.70 27.64
N ILE A 8 -58.25 -6.52 27.02
CA ILE A 8 -58.39 -5.16 27.64
C ILE A 8 -58.05 -4.03 26.65
N SER A 9 -59.12 -3.29 26.32
CA SER A 9 -59.31 -1.84 26.20
C SER A 9 -58.63 -0.97 25.12
N PHE A 10 -59.52 -0.15 24.58
CA PHE A 10 -59.43 0.88 23.55
C PHE A 10 -59.01 2.22 24.19
N VAL A 11 -58.01 2.92 23.64
CA VAL A 11 -57.87 4.38 23.82
C VAL A 11 -57.45 4.99 22.49
N LEU A 12 -58.39 5.69 21.87
CA LEU A 12 -58.18 6.56 20.71
C LEU A 12 -57.66 7.90 21.23
N ALA A 13 -56.38 8.20 21.04
CA ALA A 13 -55.83 9.53 21.29
C ALA A 13 -55.76 10.29 19.96
N LEU A 14 -56.77 11.13 19.72
CA LEU A 14 -56.72 12.19 18.72
C LEU A 14 -55.81 13.29 19.27
N SER A 15 -54.61 13.48 18.69
CA SER A 15 -53.85 14.71 18.85
C SER A 15 -53.70 15.38 17.50
N THR A 16 -54.30 16.55 17.41
CA THR A 16 -54.24 17.48 16.29
C THR A 16 -53.00 18.35 16.35
N PHE A 17 -52.58 18.80 15.15
CA PHE A 17 -51.74 19.96 14.81
C PHE A 17 -50.22 19.80 14.69
N GLY A 18 -49.76 20.13 13.48
CA GLY A 18 -48.40 20.58 13.21
C GLY A 18 -48.03 20.52 11.73
N PHE A 19 -48.57 21.41 10.88
CA PHE A 19 -47.93 21.68 9.58
C PHE A 19 -46.58 22.34 9.84
N MET A 20 -45.50 21.55 9.84
CA MET A 20 -44.14 22.06 9.79
C MET A 20 -43.66 22.07 8.33
N ASN A 21 -43.39 23.28 7.87
CA ASN A 21 -42.86 23.63 6.57
C ASN A 21 -41.43 23.05 6.45
N ALA A 22 -41.28 21.90 5.80
CA ALA A 22 -39.98 21.29 5.55
C ALA A 22 -39.34 21.95 4.32
N GLN A 23 -38.37 22.82 4.57
CA GLN A 23 -37.53 23.45 3.58
C GLN A 23 -36.75 22.36 2.81
N HIS A 24 -37.11 22.13 1.55
CA HIS A 24 -36.44 21.19 0.64
C HIS A 24 -34.97 21.59 0.44
N LYS A 25 -34.04 21.01 1.19
CA LYS A 25 -32.62 21.05 0.82
C LYS A 25 -32.42 20.10 -0.36
N LYS A 26 -32.07 20.66 -1.52
CA LYS A 26 -31.58 19.91 -2.69
C LYS A 26 -30.33 19.14 -2.27
N HIS A 27 -30.47 17.84 -1.99
CA HIS A 27 -29.34 16.93 -2.02
C HIS A 27 -28.84 16.87 -3.47
N LYS A 28 -27.66 17.44 -3.72
CA LYS A 28 -26.94 17.19 -4.97
C LYS A 28 -26.62 15.70 -4.98
N ASN A 29 -27.14 14.97 -5.96
CA ASN A 29 -26.66 13.63 -6.27
C ASN A 29 -25.20 13.75 -6.69
N VAL A 30 -24.29 13.48 -5.76
CA VAL A 30 -22.89 13.28 -6.07
C VAL A 30 -22.80 11.89 -6.69
N SER A 31 -22.71 11.84 -8.01
CA SER A 31 -22.31 10.62 -8.71
C SER A 31 -20.85 10.36 -8.37
N VAL A 32 -20.59 9.54 -7.35
CA VAL A 32 -19.26 8.98 -7.12
C VAL A 32 -18.96 8.11 -8.33
N SER A 33 -18.01 8.52 -9.17
CA SER A 33 -17.45 7.63 -10.17
C SER A 33 -16.87 6.44 -9.43
N THR A 34 -17.40 5.24 -9.67
CA THR A 34 -16.76 4.00 -9.21
C THR A 34 -15.35 3.97 -9.77
N GLU A 35 -14.37 4.30 -8.93
CA GLU A 35 -12.97 4.18 -9.27
C GLU A 35 -12.71 2.72 -9.63
N LYS A 36 -12.15 2.51 -10.82
CA LYS A 36 -11.78 1.17 -11.29
C LYS A 36 -10.62 0.71 -10.43
N THR A 37 -10.88 -0.12 -9.43
CA THR A 37 -9.83 -0.71 -8.60
C THR A 37 -8.86 -1.45 -9.52
N THR A 38 -7.59 -1.04 -9.55
CA THR A 38 -6.58 -1.77 -10.31
C THR A 38 -6.34 -3.10 -9.61
N GLU A 39 -6.31 -4.19 -10.38
CA GLU A 39 -5.99 -5.52 -9.84
C GLU A 39 -4.55 -5.62 -9.33
N PHE A 40 -3.75 -4.56 -9.49
CA PHE A 40 -2.33 -4.49 -9.18
C PHE A 40 -1.94 -3.16 -8.51
N ILE A 41 -0.86 -3.20 -7.75
CA ILE A 41 -0.16 -2.03 -7.18
C ILE A 41 1.18 -1.87 -7.90
N PRO A 42 1.57 -0.65 -8.33
CA PRO A 42 2.89 -0.40 -8.92
C PRO A 42 4.02 -0.85 -8.00
N ALA A 43 5.06 -1.42 -8.60
CA ALA A 43 6.23 -1.89 -7.88
C ALA A 43 7.53 -1.62 -8.65
N ILE A 44 8.62 -1.49 -7.91
CA ILE A 44 9.97 -1.49 -8.46
C ILE A 44 10.75 -2.58 -7.74
N ARG A 45 11.43 -3.44 -8.49
CA ARG A 45 12.27 -4.51 -7.96
C ARG A 45 13.74 -4.13 -8.09
N LEU A 46 14.46 -4.13 -6.98
CA LEU A 46 15.92 -4.13 -6.98
C LEU A 46 16.40 -5.57 -7.10
N VAL A 47 17.34 -5.83 -8.01
CA VAL A 47 17.85 -7.17 -8.29
C VAL A 47 19.34 -7.10 -8.64
N ASN A 48 20.07 -8.19 -8.43
CA ASN A 48 21.45 -8.28 -8.87
C ASN A 48 21.54 -8.78 -10.32
N ASN A 49 22.41 -8.14 -11.11
CA ASN A 49 22.96 -8.70 -12.34
C ASN A 49 23.87 -9.92 -12.04
N PRO A 50 24.23 -10.73 -13.05
CA PRO A 50 25.13 -11.86 -12.88
C PRO A 50 26.50 -11.50 -12.28
N ASP A 51 27.00 -10.29 -12.52
CA ASP A 51 28.26 -9.77 -11.96
C ASP A 51 28.14 -9.28 -10.51
N GLY A 52 26.94 -9.35 -9.92
CA GLY A 52 26.65 -8.87 -8.57
C GLY A 52 26.36 -7.37 -8.47
N SER A 53 26.42 -6.61 -9.57
CA SER A 53 25.96 -5.21 -9.58
C SER A 53 24.45 -5.14 -9.36
N CYS A 54 23.97 -4.09 -8.70
CA CYS A 54 22.55 -3.86 -8.48
C CYS A 54 21.96 -3.12 -9.69
N THR A 55 20.77 -3.54 -10.12
CA THR A 55 19.92 -2.90 -11.12
C THR A 55 18.47 -2.87 -10.62
N PHE A 56 17.55 -2.30 -11.40
CA PHE A 56 16.12 -2.32 -11.06
C PHE A 56 15.21 -2.56 -12.26
N GLU A 57 14.02 -3.08 -11.96
CA GLU A 57 12.95 -3.31 -12.93
C GLU A 57 11.66 -2.63 -12.45
N LYS A 58 10.90 -2.06 -13.38
CA LYS A 58 9.55 -1.57 -13.10
C LYS A 58 8.54 -2.69 -13.33
N GLY A 59 7.49 -2.70 -12.54
CA GLY A 59 6.46 -3.71 -12.62
C GLY A 59 5.34 -3.43 -11.64
N GLN A 60 4.72 -4.51 -11.19
CA GLN A 60 3.53 -4.45 -10.36
C GLN A 60 3.34 -5.72 -9.53
N ILE A 61 2.55 -5.61 -8.47
CA ILE A 61 2.21 -6.69 -7.55
C ILE A 61 0.69 -6.86 -7.55
N PRO A 62 0.15 -8.08 -7.68
CA PRO A 62 -1.29 -8.32 -7.65
C PRO A 62 -1.90 -8.03 -6.28
N THR A 63 -3.06 -7.38 -6.30
CA THR A 63 -3.91 -7.18 -5.12
C THR A 63 -4.57 -8.49 -4.69
N LEU A 64 -5.00 -8.55 -3.42
CA LEU A 64 -5.72 -9.69 -2.83
C LEU A 64 -4.97 -11.04 -2.84
N LYS A 65 -3.67 -11.05 -3.18
CA LYS A 65 -2.80 -12.21 -3.00
C LYS A 65 -2.22 -12.22 -1.59
N HIS A 66 -2.43 -13.34 -0.89
CA HIS A 66 -1.77 -13.58 0.38
C HIS A 66 -0.31 -13.93 0.13
N MET A 67 0.58 -13.24 0.82
CA MET A 67 2.03 -13.41 0.71
C MET A 67 2.55 -14.11 1.96
N ASN A 68 3.45 -15.07 1.77
CA ASN A 68 4.11 -15.72 2.89
C ASN A 68 5.26 -14.85 3.39
N THR A 69 5.11 -14.32 4.60
CA THR A 69 6.04 -13.38 5.23
C THR A 69 6.41 -13.88 6.62
N THR A 70 7.58 -13.52 7.13
CA THR A 70 8.02 -13.97 8.47
C THR A 70 7.62 -13.03 9.60
N THR A 71 7.67 -11.73 9.36
CA THR A 71 7.37 -10.68 10.34
C THR A 71 7.15 -9.35 9.62
N PHE A 72 6.91 -8.27 10.36
CA PHE A 72 7.02 -6.92 9.85
C PHE A 72 7.45 -5.95 10.96
N TRP A 73 8.01 -4.82 10.57
CA TRP A 73 8.27 -3.71 11.49
C TRP A 73 8.26 -2.37 10.75
N MET A 74 8.10 -1.29 11.51
CA MET A 74 8.05 0.06 10.98
C MET A 74 9.29 0.84 11.43
N SER A 75 9.75 1.77 10.58
CA SER A 75 10.80 2.71 10.95
C SER A 75 10.51 4.08 10.36
N ASN A 76 10.77 5.12 11.14
CA ASN A 76 10.92 6.50 10.69
C ASN A 76 12.36 7.02 10.89
N LYS A 77 13.27 6.15 11.36
CA LYS A 77 14.67 6.48 11.59
C LYS A 77 15.44 6.35 10.29
N THR A 78 16.35 7.29 10.07
CA THR A 78 17.32 7.23 8.97
C THR A 78 18.70 7.26 9.59
N GLU A 79 19.50 6.23 9.32
CA GLU A 79 20.91 6.22 9.70
C GLU A 79 21.76 6.58 8.49
N GLU A 80 22.85 7.33 8.69
CA GLU A 80 23.62 7.88 7.57
C GLU A 80 24.22 6.79 6.67
N TRP A 81 24.54 5.63 7.24
CA TRP A 81 25.03 4.49 6.47
C TRP A 81 23.97 3.90 5.55
N GLU A 82 22.68 4.00 5.89
CA GLU A 82 21.59 3.52 5.03
C GLU A 82 21.54 4.33 3.72
N LYS A 83 21.99 5.58 3.71
CA LYS A 83 22.07 6.37 2.47
C LYS A 83 23.24 5.97 1.58
N ASN A 84 24.27 5.36 2.15
CA ASN A 84 25.41 4.84 1.39
C ASN A 84 25.03 3.57 0.62
N ALA A 85 25.87 3.18 -0.34
CA ALA A 85 25.63 1.96 -1.09
C ALA A 85 25.69 0.72 -0.17
N HIS A 86 24.61 -0.05 -0.11
CA HIS A 86 24.53 -1.31 0.63
C HIS A 86 23.58 -2.30 -0.07
N PRO A 87 23.85 -3.62 0.01
CA PRO A 87 22.89 -4.63 -0.44
C PRO A 87 21.71 -4.72 0.52
N ALA A 88 20.57 -5.17 0.01
CA ALA A 88 19.45 -5.51 0.87
C ALA A 88 19.83 -6.68 1.80
N PRO A 89 19.47 -6.63 3.10
CA PRO A 89 19.87 -7.66 4.06
C PRO A 89 19.11 -8.98 3.88
N ARG A 90 18.02 -8.98 3.11
CA ARG A 90 17.14 -10.12 2.79
C ARG A 90 16.12 -9.70 1.74
N ARG A 91 15.47 -10.69 1.13
CA ARG A 91 14.26 -10.48 0.31
C ARG A 91 13.18 -9.86 1.17
N GLN A 92 12.69 -8.69 0.79
CA GLN A 92 11.65 -7.99 1.55
C GLN A 92 10.92 -6.97 0.69
N TYR A 93 9.66 -6.74 1.04
CA TYR A 93 8.96 -5.55 0.60
C TYR A 93 9.30 -4.39 1.51
N VAL A 94 9.50 -3.21 0.94
CA VAL A 94 9.62 -1.94 1.63
C VAL A 94 8.46 -1.06 1.16
N ILE A 95 7.53 -0.80 2.07
CA ILE A 95 6.33 -0.01 1.80
C ILE A 95 6.55 1.38 2.36
N THR A 96 6.65 2.36 1.47
CA THR A 96 6.76 3.75 1.88
C THR A 96 5.39 4.28 2.28
N LEU A 97 5.24 4.65 3.54
CA LEU A 97 4.03 5.26 4.11
C LEU A 97 4.07 6.78 3.95
N LYS A 98 5.27 7.37 4.02
CA LYS A 98 5.49 8.82 3.89
C LYS A 98 6.90 9.12 3.36
N GLY A 99 7.01 10.16 2.55
CA GLY A 99 8.27 10.64 1.98
C GLY A 99 8.46 10.26 0.51
N ASN A 100 9.39 10.93 -0.16
CA ASN A 100 9.77 10.68 -1.55
C ASN A 100 11.25 10.32 -1.59
N ILE A 101 11.54 9.10 -2.02
CA ILE A 101 12.88 8.50 -1.89
C ILE A 101 13.43 8.25 -3.26
N LYS A 102 14.60 8.82 -3.54
CA LYS A 102 15.33 8.60 -4.78
C LYS A 102 16.36 7.50 -4.55
N PHE A 103 16.13 6.34 -5.14
CA PHE A 103 17.07 5.24 -5.16
C PHE A 103 18.06 5.40 -6.31
N LYS A 104 19.28 4.91 -6.10
CA LYS A 104 20.35 4.86 -7.09
C LYS A 104 21.03 3.50 -7.04
N VAL A 105 21.10 2.84 -8.20
CA VAL A 105 21.73 1.52 -8.35
C VAL A 105 23.18 1.64 -8.85
N THR A 106 23.84 0.51 -9.15
CA THR A 106 25.31 0.47 -9.31
C THR A 106 25.81 1.28 -10.51
N ASP A 107 25.08 1.30 -11.62
CA ASP A 107 25.44 2.07 -12.83
C ASP A 107 25.15 3.58 -12.71
N GLY A 108 24.57 4.01 -11.58
CA GLY A 108 24.17 5.40 -11.34
C GLY A 108 22.75 5.72 -11.79
N SER A 109 22.03 4.79 -12.45
CA SER A 109 20.62 4.94 -12.78
C SER A 109 19.78 5.10 -11.52
N THR A 110 18.70 5.88 -11.62
CA THR A 110 17.88 6.26 -10.45
C THR A 110 16.40 6.11 -10.70
N PHE A 111 15.63 5.90 -9.63
CA PHE A 111 14.17 5.86 -9.65
C PHE A 111 13.59 6.44 -8.35
N MET A 112 12.31 6.81 -8.39
CA MET A 112 11.59 7.35 -7.25
C MET A 112 10.67 6.30 -6.64
N ILE A 113 10.65 6.23 -5.31
CA ILE A 113 9.63 5.56 -4.51
C ILE A 113 8.85 6.62 -3.74
N THR A 114 7.53 6.53 -3.81
CA THR A 114 6.57 7.38 -3.11
C THR A 114 5.42 6.51 -2.60
N PRO A 115 4.58 6.98 -1.66
CA PRO A 115 3.41 6.23 -1.22
C PRO A 115 2.54 5.80 -2.41
N GLY A 116 2.14 4.52 -2.42
CA GLY A 116 1.43 3.89 -3.54
C GLY A 116 2.33 3.11 -4.52
N THR A 117 3.65 3.12 -4.33
CA THR A 117 4.58 2.22 -5.04
C THR A 117 5.30 1.31 -4.05
N ILE A 118 5.32 0.00 -4.31
CA ILE A 118 6.04 -0.98 -3.50
C ILE A 118 7.49 -1.08 -3.99
N LEU A 119 8.45 -1.06 -3.08
CA LEU A 119 9.82 -1.48 -3.39
C LEU A 119 9.97 -2.95 -3.00
N LEU A 120 10.37 -3.79 -3.94
CA LEU A 120 10.81 -5.16 -3.67
C LEU A 120 12.34 -5.18 -3.69
N ALA A 121 12.96 -5.50 -2.57
CA ALA A 121 14.41 -5.52 -2.44
C ALA A 121 14.94 -6.95 -2.50
N GLU A 122 15.61 -7.30 -3.61
CA GLU A 122 16.25 -8.60 -3.84
C GLU A 122 17.71 -8.47 -4.31
N ASP A 123 18.30 -7.27 -4.19
CA ASP A 123 19.71 -7.01 -4.46
C ASP A 123 20.59 -7.39 -3.25
N LEU A 124 20.72 -8.68 -3.01
CA LEU A 124 21.37 -9.24 -1.81
C LEU A 124 22.91 -9.30 -1.89
N LYS A 125 23.49 -8.91 -3.03
CA LYS A 125 24.93 -9.05 -3.32
C LYS A 125 25.56 -7.73 -3.76
N GLY A 126 26.89 -7.71 -3.73
CA GLY A 126 27.69 -6.59 -4.22
C GLY A 126 27.54 -5.33 -3.37
N LYS A 127 27.68 -4.17 -4.02
CA LYS A 127 27.52 -2.86 -3.37
C LYS A 127 26.05 -2.50 -3.13
N GLY A 128 25.12 -3.15 -3.82
CA GLY A 128 23.69 -2.88 -3.72
C GLY A 128 23.29 -1.49 -4.22
N HIS A 129 22.38 -0.86 -3.49
CA HIS A 129 21.77 0.42 -3.81
C HIS A 129 22.09 1.48 -2.76
N SER A 130 21.89 2.74 -3.14
CA SER A 130 21.90 3.89 -2.24
C SER A 130 20.58 4.64 -2.38
N TRP A 131 20.25 5.50 -1.43
CA TRP A 131 19.05 6.32 -1.52
C TRP A 131 19.23 7.66 -0.84
N ASP A 132 18.40 8.62 -1.26
CA ASP A 132 18.30 9.93 -0.61
C ASP A 132 16.84 10.42 -0.59
N MET A 133 16.52 11.30 0.35
CA MET A 133 15.20 11.93 0.44
C MET A 133 15.15 13.16 -0.46
N VAL A 134 14.14 13.20 -1.35
CA VAL A 134 13.94 14.34 -2.25
C VAL A 134 12.69 15.09 -1.81
N HIS A 135 12.83 16.40 -1.56
CA HIS A 135 11.74 17.28 -1.10
C HIS A 135 10.94 16.71 0.11
N SER A 136 11.60 15.89 0.93
CA SER A 136 11.01 15.18 2.06
C SER A 136 11.93 15.32 3.26
N LYS A 137 11.34 15.45 4.45
CA LYS A 137 12.10 15.59 5.71
C LYS A 137 12.23 14.27 6.48
N GLU A 138 11.37 13.31 6.16
CA GLU A 138 11.30 12.02 6.83
C GLU A 138 10.87 10.94 5.85
N TRP A 139 11.26 9.70 6.17
CA TRP A 139 10.84 8.50 5.48
C TRP A 139 10.24 7.52 6.48
N GLU A 140 8.91 7.42 6.46
CA GLU A 140 8.18 6.41 7.24
C GLU A 140 7.92 5.20 6.34
N ARG A 141 8.31 4.03 6.83
CA ARG A 141 8.24 2.79 6.05
C ARG A 141 7.90 1.57 6.89
N LEU A 142 7.28 0.61 6.22
CA LEU A 142 7.08 -0.75 6.71
C LEU A 142 8.02 -1.69 5.96
N TYR A 143 8.72 -2.53 6.70
CA TYR A 143 9.49 -3.64 6.16
C TYR A 143 8.73 -4.93 6.35
N VAL A 144 8.65 -5.74 5.31
CA VAL A 144 7.97 -7.03 5.31
C VAL A 144 8.87 -8.07 4.67
N PRO A 145 9.69 -8.80 5.46
CA PRO A 145 10.51 -9.87 4.91
C PRO A 145 9.69 -11.01 4.36
N ILE A 146 10.09 -11.47 3.18
CA ILE A 146 9.51 -12.61 2.49
C ILE A 146 10.06 -13.88 3.17
N ALA A 147 9.20 -14.89 3.35
CA ALA A 147 9.65 -16.18 3.87
C ALA A 147 10.65 -16.84 2.90
N GLU A 148 11.51 -17.69 3.44
CA GLU A 148 12.39 -18.51 2.60
C GLU A 148 11.54 -19.33 1.61
N ASP A 149 12.00 -19.42 0.36
CA ASP A 149 11.33 -20.10 -0.76
C ASP A 149 9.93 -19.58 -1.15
N ALA A 150 9.46 -18.47 -0.58
CA ALA A 150 8.18 -17.88 -0.97
C ALA A 150 8.27 -17.02 -2.24
N ASP A 151 7.17 -16.99 -3.00
CA ASP A 151 7.00 -16.12 -4.17
C ASP A 151 7.00 -14.63 -3.77
N ASP A 152 7.61 -13.80 -4.61
CA ASP A 152 7.58 -12.33 -4.48
C ASP A 152 6.40 -11.66 -5.20
N PHE A 153 5.66 -12.43 -6.02
CA PHE A 153 4.53 -11.96 -6.83
C PHE A 153 4.81 -10.74 -7.71
N PHE A 154 6.08 -10.41 -7.99
CA PHE A 154 6.44 -9.31 -8.85
C PHE A 154 6.25 -9.69 -10.31
N ILE A 155 5.54 -8.84 -11.05
CA ILE A 155 5.33 -8.98 -12.48
C ILE A 155 6.01 -7.79 -13.14
N ALA A 156 7.13 -8.06 -13.81
CA ALA A 156 7.85 -7.03 -14.57
C ALA A 156 6.97 -6.45 -15.67
N ASP A 157 7.07 -5.14 -15.89
CA ASP A 157 6.47 -4.51 -17.05
C ASP A 157 7.07 -5.09 -18.33
N LYS A 158 6.24 -5.26 -19.36
CA LYS A 158 6.76 -5.65 -20.67
C LYS A 158 7.70 -4.55 -21.16
N ALA A 159 8.89 -4.93 -21.62
CA ALA A 159 9.76 -4.00 -22.33
C ALA A 159 8.94 -3.33 -23.44
N SER A 160 8.93 -2.00 -23.47
CA SER A 160 8.36 -1.27 -24.60
C SER A 160 9.26 -1.56 -25.80
N ASN A 161 8.71 -2.24 -26.81
CA ASN A 161 9.33 -2.36 -28.12
C ASN A 161 9.42 -0.99 -28.80
#